data_AF-A0A924S3E4-F1
#
_entry.id   AF-A0A924S3E4-F1
#
_cell.length_a   1.000
_cell.length_b   1.000
_cell.length_c   1.000
_cell.angle_alpha   90.00
_cell.angle_beta   90.00
_cell.angle_gamma   90.00
#
_symmetry.space_group_name_H-M   'P 1'
#
loop_
_entity.id
_entity.type
_entity.pdbx_description
1 polymer ?
#
loop_
_entity_poly.entity_id
_entity_poly.type
_entity_poly.pdbx_seq_one_letter_code
_entity_poly.pdbx_strand_id
1 'polypeptide(L)' 'PLNRSGEALDKESLKRMQEAVAALATNLDVPDGLLCARKHLEVLLEGRGWPDALDGWRRTLLEPVLSPLLA' A
#
# COMPACT_ATOMS: atom_id res chain seq x y z
N PRO A 1 -5.70 15.74 24.97
CA PRO A 1 -6.14 14.44 24.42
C PRO A 1 -6.72 14.62 23.01
N LEU A 2 -5.82 14.75 22.03
CA LEU A 2 -6.17 14.78 20.62
C LEU A 2 -5.33 13.70 19.96
N ASN A 3 -5.91 13.01 18.98
CA ASN A 3 -5.27 12.05 18.09
C ASN A 3 -5.32 10.55 18.47
N ARG A 4 -6.52 10.02 18.75
CA ARG A 4 -6.83 8.61 18.43
C ARG A 4 -7.49 8.44 17.06
N SER A 5 -8.11 9.51 16.54
CA SER A 5 -8.91 9.45 15.31
C SER A 5 -8.05 9.37 14.05
N GLY A 6 -6.90 10.07 13.97
CA GLY A 6 -5.98 9.95 12.83
C GLY A 6 -5.43 8.53 12.72
N GLU A 7 -4.94 7.98 13.83
CA GLU A 7 -4.33 6.66 13.89
C GLU A 7 -5.27 5.49 13.53
N ALA A 8 -6.59 5.68 13.71
CA ALA A 8 -7.60 4.73 13.28
C ALA A 8 -7.84 4.79 11.76
N LEU A 9 -7.89 6.00 11.20
CA LEU A 9 -8.04 6.24 9.75
C LEU A 9 -6.82 5.73 8.97
N ASP A 10 -5.61 5.89 9.53
CA ASP A 10 -4.38 5.35 8.97
C ASP A 10 -4.40 3.81 8.93
N LYS A 11 -4.86 3.16 10.01
CA LYS A 11 -4.95 1.69 10.08
C LYS A 11 -5.97 1.14 9.08
N GLU A 12 -7.10 1.80 8.92
CA GLU A 12 -8.12 1.38 7.96
C GLU A 12 -7.63 1.54 6.52
N SER A 13 -6.99 2.67 6.20
CA SER A 13 -6.37 2.93 4.90
C SER A 13 -5.27 1.92 4.58
N LEU A 14 -4.38 1.66 5.55
CA LEU A 14 -3.32 0.66 5.43
C LEU A 14 -3.88 -0.75 5.17
N LYS A 15 -4.98 -1.12 5.85
CA LYS A 15 -5.63 -2.41 5.66
C LYS A 15 -6.22 -2.53 4.24
N ARG A 16 -6.91 -1.49 3.76
CA ARG A 16 -7.44 -1.46 2.38
C ARG A 16 -6.33 -1.59 1.34
N MET A 17 -5.20 -0.92 1.56
CA MET A 17 -4.03 -1.06 0.69
C MET A 17 -3.46 -2.48 0.69
N GLN A 18 -3.36 -3.12 1.87
CA GLN A 18 -2.91 -4.51 2.00
C GLN A 18 -3.85 -5.48 1.27
N GLU A 19 -5.17 -5.31 1.42
CA GLU A 19 -6.16 -6.15 0.72
C GLU A 19 -6.04 -6.03 -0.80
N ALA A 20 -5.84 -4.81 -1.30
CA ALA A 20 -5.68 -4.58 -2.73
C ALA A 20 -4.37 -5.17 -3.29
N VAL A 21 -3.28 -5.07 -2.54
CA VAL A 21 -2.00 -5.73 -2.86
C VAL A 21 -2.15 -7.25 -2.86
N ALA A 22 -2.82 -7.81 -1.85
CA ALA A 22 -3.02 -9.26 -1.74
C ALA A 22 -3.88 -9.80 -2.90
N ALA A 23 -4.91 -9.07 -3.32
CA ALA A 23 -5.72 -9.43 -4.48
C ALA A 23 -4.89 -9.42 -5.77
N LEU A 24 -4.06 -8.40 -6.00
CA LEU A 24 -3.14 -8.36 -7.14
C LEU A 24 -2.11 -9.48 -7.10
N ALA A 25 -1.51 -9.73 -5.95
CA ALA A 25 -0.51 -10.78 -5.75
C ALA A 25 -1.10 -12.17 -6.05
N THR A 26 -2.34 -12.41 -5.61
CA THR A 26 -3.11 -13.63 -5.93
C THR A 26 -3.33 -13.78 -7.43
N ASN A 27 -3.72 -12.70 -8.13
CA ASN A 27 -3.91 -12.74 -9.59
C ASN A 27 -2.62 -13.02 -10.38
N LEU A 28 -1.48 -12.65 -9.81
CA LEU A 28 -0.16 -12.82 -10.40
C LEU A 28 0.53 -14.14 -9.98
N ASP A 29 -0.12 -14.93 -9.12
CA ASP A 29 0.45 -16.14 -8.51
C ASP A 29 1.78 -15.87 -7.77
N VAL A 30 1.87 -14.72 -7.09
CA VAL A 30 3.05 -14.32 -6.29
C VAL A 30 2.66 -14.01 -4.85
N PRO A 31 3.59 -14.13 -3.88
CA PRO A 31 3.32 -13.71 -2.51
C PRO A 31 3.21 -12.18 -2.40
N ASP A 32 2.27 -11.69 -1.59
CA ASP A 32 2.04 -10.26 -1.37
C ASP A 32 3.29 -9.54 -0.85
N GLY A 33 4.06 -10.18 0.04
CA GLY A 33 5.30 -9.61 0.56
C GLY A 33 6.41 -9.44 -0.48
N LEU A 34 6.34 -10.15 -1.61
CA LEU A 34 7.24 -9.95 -2.77
C LEU A 34 6.75 -8.82 -3.68
N LEU A 35 5.44 -8.63 -3.77
CA LEU A 35 4.83 -7.55 -4.52
C LEU A 35 4.99 -6.22 -3.78
N CYS A 36 4.65 -6.17 -2.49
CA CYS A 36 4.82 -5.02 -1.62
C CYS A 36 4.87 -5.42 -0.14
N ALA A 37 5.97 -5.09 0.54
CA ALA A 37 6.05 -5.26 1.99
C ALA A 37 5.24 -4.19 2.73
N ARG A 38 4.64 -4.55 3.87
CA ARG A 38 3.88 -3.63 4.74
C ARG A 38 4.57 -2.28 4.97
N LYS A 39 5.87 -2.28 5.27
CA LYS A 39 6.68 -1.07 5.47
C LYS A 39 6.63 -0.09 4.29
N HIS A 40 6.50 -0.58 3.06
CA HIS A 40 6.41 0.26 1.88
C HIS A 40 5.02 0.89 1.73
N LEU A 41 3.97 0.18 2.14
CA LEU A 41 2.61 0.75 2.23
C LEU A 41 2.55 1.84 3.30
N GLU A 42 3.23 1.65 4.42
CA GLU A 42 3.35 2.67 5.46
C GLU A 42 4.07 3.93 4.94
N VAL A 43 5.19 3.77 4.23
CA VAL A 43 5.90 4.89 3.55
C VAL A 43 5.00 5.64 2.55
N LEU A 44 4.20 4.91 1.77
CA LEU A 44 3.24 5.50 0.82
C LEU A 44 2.14 6.28 1.55
N LEU A 45 1.59 5.71 2.63
CA LEU A 45 0.56 6.35 3.46
C LEU A 45 1.09 7.59 4.17
N GLU A 46 2.35 7.57 4.62
CA GLU A 46 3.05 8.74 5.18
C GLU A 46 3.33 9.84 4.14
N GLY A 47 2.98 9.63 2.86
CA GLY A 47 3.22 10.60 1.79
C GLY A 47 4.70 10.76 1.43
N ARG A 48 5.55 9.80 1.81
CA ARG A 48 7.00 9.81 1.53
C ARG A 48 7.32 9.40 0.10
N GLY A 49 6.29 9.09 -0.69
CA GLY A 49 6.37 8.74 -2.10
C GLY A 49 6.62 7.25 -2.34
N TRP A 50 6.76 6.89 -3.62
CA TRP A 50 7.02 5.51 -4.03
C TRP A 50 8.45 5.11 -3.66
N PRO A 51 8.64 4.04 -2.87
CA PRO A 51 9.97 3.55 -2.56
C PRO A 51 10.61 2.91 -3.79
N ASP A 52 11.92 3.08 -3.93
CA ASP A 52 12.73 2.57 -5.06
C ASP A 52 12.57 1.05 -5.27
N ALA A 53 12.34 0.30 -4.19
CA ALA A 53 12.08 -1.14 -4.24
C ALA A 53 10.77 -1.52 -4.96
N LEU A 54 9.80 -0.60 -5.03
CA LEU A 54 8.55 -0.77 -5.75
C LEU A 54 8.60 -0.17 -7.16
N ASP A 55 9.73 0.38 -7.60
CA ASP A 55 9.84 0.98 -8.91
C ASP A 55 9.78 -0.05 -10.05
N GLY A 56 9.63 0.43 -11.29
CA GLY A 56 9.43 -0.40 -12.47
C GLY A 56 8.07 -1.10 -12.49
N TRP A 57 8.08 -2.41 -12.76
CA TRP A 57 6.85 -3.19 -13.04
C TRP A 57 5.88 -3.25 -11.85
N ARG A 58 6.39 -3.24 -10.61
CA ARG A 58 5.55 -3.25 -9.41
C ARG A 58 4.72 -1.99 -9.31
N ARG A 59 5.33 -0.82 -9.53
CA ARG A 59 4.65 0.47 -9.56
C ARG A 59 3.57 0.50 -10.61
N THR A 60 3.82 0.02 -11.83
CA THR A 60 2.80 0.00 -12.90
C THR A 60 1.55 -0.80 -12.52
N LEU A 61 1.69 -1.83 -11.69
CA LEU A 61 0.57 -2.65 -11.22
C LEU A 61 -0.09 -2.08 -9.95
N LEU A 62 0.72 -1.57 -9.02
CA LEU A 62 0.27 -1.08 -7.71
C LEU A 62 -0.28 0.34 -7.78
N GLU A 63 0.31 1.24 -8.57
CA GLU A 63 -0.07 2.64 -8.70
C GLU A 63 -1.57 2.81 -9.02
N PRO A 64 -2.16 2.18 -10.06
CA PRO A 64 -3.57 2.36 -10.35
C PRO A 64 -4.51 1.85 -9.24
N VAL A 65 -4.04 0.92 -8.41
CA VAL A 65 -4.83 0.31 -7.33
C VAL A 65 -4.67 1.05 -6.01
N LEU A 66 -3.47 1.57 -5.72
CA LEU A 66 -3.15 2.29 -4.49
C LEU A 66 -3.43 3.80 -4.59
N SER A 67 -3.26 4.42 -5.77
CA SER A 67 -3.56 5.85 -5.97
C SER A 67 -4.96 6.28 -5.51
N PRO A 68 -6.06 5.56 -5.79
CA PRO A 68 -7.39 5.94 -5.28
C PRO A 68 -7.57 5.69 -3.77
N LEU A 69 -6.69 4.92 -3.14
CA LEU A 69 -6.72 4.64 -1.69
C LEU A 69 -5.86 5.64 -0.89
N LEU A 70 -4.95 6.35 -1.57
CA LEU A 70 -4.07 7.37 -1.02
C LEU A 70 -4.64 8.80 -1.16
N ALA A 71 -5.82 8.94 -1.76
CA ALA A 71 -6.49 10.21 -2.06
C ALA A 71 -7.29 10.80 -0.88
#